data_AF-A0AAN7UQG6-F1
#
_entry.id   AF-A0AAN7UQG6-F1
#
_cell.length_a   1.000
_cell.length_b   1.000
_cell.length_c   1.000
_cell.angle_alpha   90.00
_cell.angle_beta   90.00
_cell.angle_gamma   90.00
#
_symmetry.space_group_name_H-M   'P 1'
#
loop_
_entity.id
_entity.type
_entity.pdbx_description
1 polymer ?
#
loop_
_entity_poly.entity_id
_entity_poly.type
_entity_poly.pdbx_seq_one_letter_code
_entity_poly.pdbx_strand_id
1 'polypeptide(L)'
;MLLLWPFFEKPREIEIEDGIGAHGGGDTVLLNDLFGEPVSDKFMRAASHIDGALSILAGIAAKASMATGQVVNVDDILRIP
;
A
#
# COMPACT_ATOMS: atom_id res chain seq x y z
N MET A 1 16.14 -9.13 4.95
CA MET A 1 16.10 -9.28 6.42
C MET A 1 15.51 -8.03 7.05
N LEU A 2 14.52 -8.17 7.93
CA LEU A 2 13.93 -7.08 8.71
C LEU A 2 14.24 -7.31 10.19
N LEU A 3 14.72 -6.28 10.89
CA LEU A 3 14.98 -6.34 12.32
C LEU A 3 13.81 -5.71 13.08
N LEU A 4 12.99 -6.52 13.76
CA LEU A 4 11.91 -6.02 14.59
C LEU A 4 12.42 -5.68 15.99
N TRP A 5 12.03 -4.50 16.49
CA TRP A 5 12.29 -4.04 17.86
C TRP A 5 10.97 -3.96 18.64
N PRO A 6 10.57 -5.03 19.33
CA PRO A 6 9.38 -4.98 20.18
C PRO A 6 9.67 -4.11 21.41
N PHE A 7 8.63 -3.45 21.93
CA PHE A 7 8.77 -2.67 23.16
C PHE A 7 9.22 -3.58 24.31
N PHE A 8 10.29 -3.15 24.99
CA PHE A 8 10.86 -3.82 26.18
C PHE A 8 11.39 -5.25 25.94
N GLU A 9 11.60 -5.64 24.69
CA GLU A 9 12.16 -6.94 24.33
C GLU A 9 13.45 -6.77 23.53
N LYS A 10 14.19 -7.87 23.37
CA LYS A 10 15.36 -7.89 22.50
C LYS A 10 14.91 -7.82 21.03
N PRO A 11 15.74 -7.23 20.16
CA PRO A 11 15.48 -7.27 18.72
C PRO A 11 15.41 -8.70 18.22
N ARG A 12 14.54 -8.94 17.24
CA ARG A 12 14.45 -10.22 16.53
C ARG A 12 14.62 -10.01 15.04
N GLU A 13 15.46 -10.83 14.43
CA GLU A 13 15.58 -10.90 12.97
C GLU A 13 14.38 -11.66 12.40
N ILE A 14 13.78 -11.08 11.37
CA ILE A 14 12.71 -11.66 10.60
C ILE A 14 13.24 -11.85 9.18
N GLU A 15 13.33 -13.12 8.78
CA GLU A 15 13.57 -13.46 7.39
C GLU A 15 12.37 -13.03 6.55
N ILE A 16 12.65 -12.38 5.43
CA ILE A 16 11.65 -11.99 4.44
C ILE A 16 12.09 -12.66 3.15
N GLU A 17 11.16 -13.36 2.53
CA GLU A 17 11.37 -13.97 1.21
C GLU A 17 11.67 -12.87 0.19
N ASP A 18 12.76 -13.03 -0.55
CA ASP A 18 13.08 -12.14 -1.67
C ASP A 18 12.13 -12.43 -2.84
N GLY A 19 11.51 -11.38 -3.37
CA GLY A 19 10.77 -11.48 -4.62
C GLY A 19 11.70 -11.49 -5.83
N ILE A 20 11.25 -12.11 -6.91
CA ILE A 20 12.01 -12.20 -8.16
C ILE A 20 11.58 -11.09 -9.11
N GLY A 21 12.54 -10.31 -9.61
CA GLY A 21 12.33 -9.29 -10.64
C GLY A 21 12.55 -7.86 -10.14
N ALA A 22 12.03 -6.89 -10.89
CA ALA A 22 12.18 -5.47 -10.58
C ALA A 22 11.39 -5.07 -9.32
N HIS A 23 11.86 -4.01 -8.65
CA HIS A 23 11.28 -3.48 -7.40
C HIS A 23 11.09 -4.57 -6.32
N GLY A 24 12.06 -5.46 -6.16
CA GLY A 24 12.00 -6.55 -5.18
C GLY A 24 10.96 -7.62 -5.52
N GLY A 25 10.58 -7.73 -6.79
CA GLY A 25 9.58 -8.67 -7.32
C GLY A 25 8.14 -8.16 -7.34
N GLY A 26 7.89 -6.94 -6.86
CA GLY A 26 6.56 -6.32 -6.90
C GLY A 26 6.03 -6.14 -8.32
N ASP A 27 6.88 -5.76 -9.27
CA ASP A 27 6.49 -5.56 -10.67
C ASP A 27 5.97 -6.83 -11.31
N THR A 28 6.60 -7.98 -11.00
CA THR A 28 6.19 -9.28 -11.51
C THR A 28 4.77 -9.61 -11.04
N VAL A 29 4.46 -9.35 -9.76
CA VAL A 29 3.12 -9.57 -9.19
C VAL A 29 2.11 -8.61 -9.81
N LEU A 30 2.42 -7.32 -9.88
CA LEU A 30 1.57 -6.29 -10.48
C LEU A 30 1.22 -6.60 -11.93
N LEU A 31 2.22 -6.94 -12.75
CA LEU A 31 2.00 -7.24 -14.17
C LEU A 31 1.18 -8.53 -14.35
N ASN A 32 1.34 -9.52 -13.48
CA ASN A 32 0.50 -10.70 -13.50
C ASN A 32 -0.97 -10.38 -13.17
N ASP A 33 -1.22 -9.48 -12.20
CA ASP A 33 -2.58 -9.04 -11.88
C ASP A 33 -3.21 -8.22 -13.02
N LEU A 34 -2.41 -7.45 -13.77
CA LEU A 34 -2.88 -6.60 -14.87
C LEU A 34 -3.07 -7.35 -16.19
N PHE A 35 -2.19 -8.28 -16.51
CA PHE A 35 -2.08 -8.90 -17.85
C PHE A 35 -2.04 -10.43 -17.84
N GLY A 36 -1.85 -11.04 -16.68
CA GLY A 36 -1.72 -12.49 -16.51
C GLY A 36 -3.02 -13.15 -16.04
N GLU A 37 -2.88 -14.38 -15.53
CA GLU A 37 -3.96 -15.08 -14.85
C GLU A 37 -3.89 -14.75 -13.35
N PRO A 38 -4.96 -14.18 -12.76
CA PRO A 38 -4.99 -13.88 -11.34
C PRO A 38 -4.77 -15.15 -10.50
N VAL A 39 -3.88 -15.05 -9.53
CA VAL A 39 -3.60 -16.12 -8.56
C VAL A 39 -4.18 -15.77 -7.19
N SER A 40 -4.34 -16.77 -6.33
CA SER A 40 -4.77 -16.52 -4.95
C SER A 40 -3.80 -15.58 -4.24
N ASP A 41 -4.29 -14.42 -3.83
CA ASP A 41 -3.48 -13.42 -3.14
C ASP A 41 -3.79 -13.38 -1.65
N LYS A 42 -3.02 -14.14 -0.87
CA LYS A 42 -3.18 -14.25 0.59
C LYS A 42 -3.13 -12.89 1.31
N PHE A 43 -2.41 -11.93 0.74
CA PHE A 43 -2.16 -10.63 1.38
C PHE A 43 -3.02 -9.51 0.81
N MET A 44 -3.92 -9.79 -0.15
CA MET A 44 -4.84 -8.80 -0.73
C MET A 44 -4.11 -7.54 -1.25
N ARG A 45 -2.97 -7.73 -1.92
CA ARG A 45 -2.11 -6.72 -2.52
C ARG A 45 -2.67 -6.16 -3.82
N ALA A 46 -3.39 -6.97 -4.59
CA ALA A 46 -3.99 -6.54 -5.85
C ALA A 46 -4.99 -5.39 -5.60
N ALA A 47 -4.73 -4.23 -6.19
CA ALA A 47 -5.55 -3.03 -6.03
C ALA A 47 -6.61 -2.96 -7.14
N SER A 48 -7.85 -2.66 -6.76
CA SER A 48 -8.90 -2.29 -7.70
C SER A 48 -8.76 -0.84 -8.17
N HIS A 49 -9.60 -0.44 -9.12
CA HIS A 49 -9.71 0.95 -9.53
C HIS A 49 -10.22 1.87 -8.41
N ILE A 50 -10.98 1.34 -7.43
CA ILE A 50 -11.44 2.08 -6.26
C ILE A 50 -10.27 2.37 -5.33
N ASP A 51 -9.43 1.36 -5.06
CA ASP A 51 -8.21 1.51 -4.26
C ASP A 51 -7.24 2.51 -4.90
N GLY A 52 -7.13 2.47 -6.24
CA GLY A 52 -6.40 3.45 -7.03
C GLY A 52 -6.93 4.88 -6.78
N ALA A 53 -8.24 5.08 -6.86
CA ALA A 53 -8.85 6.39 -6.58
C ALA A 53 -8.61 6.85 -5.14
N LEU A 54 -8.74 5.96 -4.15
CA LEU A 54 -8.46 6.27 -2.74
C LEU A 54 -7.01 6.70 -2.51
N SER A 55 -6.05 6.04 -3.17
CA SER A 55 -4.63 6.38 -3.03
C SER A 55 -4.33 7.83 -3.48
N ILE A 56 -4.97 8.28 -4.56
CA ILE A 56 -4.86 9.66 -5.05
C ILE A 56 -5.58 10.61 -4.08
N LEU A 57 -6.78 10.26 -3.64
CA LEU A 57 -7.57 11.08 -2.73
C LEU A 57 -6.86 11.31 -1.39
N ALA A 58 -6.13 10.32 -0.87
CA ALA A 58 -5.30 10.48 0.32
C ALA A 58 -4.26 11.60 0.16
N GLY A 59 -3.60 11.67 -1.00
CA GLY A 59 -2.65 12.75 -1.31
C GLY A 59 -3.32 14.13 -1.43
N ILE A 60 -4.51 14.18 -2.03
CA ILE A 60 -5.29 15.43 -2.15
C ILE A 60 -5.74 15.91 -0.75
N ALA A 61 -6.24 15.01 0.10
CA ALA A 61 -6.62 15.32 1.48
C ALA A 61 -5.44 15.81 2.30
N ALA A 62 -4.28 15.14 2.21
CA ALA A 62 -3.06 15.57 2.88
C ALA A 62 -2.64 16.98 2.44
N LYS A 63 -2.65 17.25 1.13
CA LYS A 63 -2.35 18.59 0.60
C LYS A 63 -3.30 19.66 1.15
N ALA A 64 -4.62 19.38 1.16
CA ALA A 64 -5.62 20.30 1.69
C ALA A 64 -5.45 20.53 3.20
N SER A 65 -5.15 19.48 3.95
CA SER A 65 -4.86 19.55 5.39
C SER A 65 -3.65 20.42 5.68
N MET A 66 -2.53 20.21 4.96
CA MET A 66 -1.32 21.03 5.11
C MET A 66 -1.57 22.51 4.77
N ALA A 67 -2.38 22.79 3.75
CA ALA A 67 -2.69 24.16 3.35
C ALA A 67 -3.58 24.91 4.36
N THR A 68 -4.45 24.19 5.08
CA THR A 68 -5.46 24.77 5.98
C THR A 68 -5.10 24.65 7.46
N GLY A 69 -4.18 23.75 7.81
CA GLY A 69 -3.90 23.35 9.18
C GLY A 69 -5.05 22.61 9.86
N GLN A 70 -6.05 22.13 9.10
CA GLN A 70 -7.22 21.44 9.62
C GLN A 70 -7.21 19.95 9.26
N VAL A 71 -7.99 19.17 10.01
CA VAL A 71 -8.32 17.80 9.61
C VAL A 71 -9.24 17.85 8.40
N VAL A 72 -8.95 17.04 7.38
CA VAL A 72 -9.77 16.91 6.16
C VAL A 72 -10.12 15.43 6.00
N ASN A 73 -11.41 15.09 5.95
CA ASN A 73 -11.82 13.72 5.66
C ASN A 73 -11.78 13.49 4.14
N VAL A 74 -11.39 12.28 3.73
CA VAL A 74 -11.37 11.91 2.31
C VAL A 74 -12.76 12.08 1.67
N ASP A 75 -13.82 11.71 2.40
CA ASP A 75 -15.21 11.83 1.96
C ASP A 75 -15.70 13.27 1.77
N ASP A 76 -15.00 14.27 2.33
CA ASP A 76 -15.30 15.69 2.11
C ASP A 76 -14.83 16.16 0.72
N ILE A 77 -13.92 15.41 0.08
CA ILE A 77 -13.40 15.71 -1.26
C ILE A 77 -14.23 14.99 -2.32
N LEU A 78 -14.34 13.67 -2.20
CA LEU A 78 -15.10 12.84 -3.13
C LEU A 78 -15.50 11.55 -2.44
N ARG A 79 -16.81 11.26 -2.43
CA ARG A 79 -17.32 9.96 -2.01
C ARG A 79 -17.27 9.00 -3.19
N ILE A 80 -16.69 7.84 -2.97
CA ILE A 80 -16.64 6.73 -3.92
C ILE A 80 -17.36 5.51 -3.31
N PRO A 81 -17.82 4.56 -4.15
CA PRO A 81 -18.65 3.44 -3.72
C PRO A 81 -18.03 2.55 -2.64
#